data_AF-A0A3N1KXL4-F1
#
_entry.id   AF-A0A3N1KXL4-F1
#
_cell.length_a   1.000
_cell.length_b   1.000
_cell.length_c   1.000
_cell.angle_alpha   90.00
_cell.angle_beta   90.00
_cell.angle_gamma   90.00
#
_symmetry.space_group_name_H-M   'P 1'
#
loop_
_entity.id
_entity.type
_entity.pdbx_description
1 polymer ?
#
loop_
_entity_poly.entity_id
_entity_poly.type
_entity_poly.pdbx_seq_one_letter_code
_entity_poly.pdbx_strand_id
1 'polypeptide(L)'
;MGGVLITGKRSGRASLCQCGSGKKYEYCHGKNIPHTKANNVSSFRVDNESKRAIIVTKDILINQIHRDGPVISRSFDRVAESDLKSASLLISQSVGLSYHHVKRESKDHRSACAGLLMSTISTFMASIEVARHGYRRPYGAVARGILETLATILHISIEPGALKKFNDGTLSSSISIAKKIIPPLGQLYGLFSNEFVHVSKDHAAFEPITLYVAGQEDTSFILSSIKTNSWLIYIVSELIFYDDALNPRYWKRSEDGGFQYSPSERELEWAKLFIGDGD
;
A
#
# COMPACT_ATOMS: atom_id res chain seq x y z
N MET A 1 -3.38 2.09 -22.51
CA MET A 1 -3.49 0.91 -23.39
C MET A 1 -2.98 -0.31 -22.64
N GLY A 2 -3.86 -1.04 -21.94
CA GLY A 2 -3.51 -2.31 -21.31
C GLY A 2 -3.38 -3.43 -22.36
N GLY A 3 -2.47 -3.27 -23.31
CA GLY A 3 -2.05 -4.36 -24.18
C GLY A 3 -0.91 -5.07 -23.48
N VAL A 4 -1.13 -6.32 -23.08
CA VAL A 4 -0.03 -7.19 -22.64
C VAL A 4 0.99 -7.22 -23.76
N LEU A 5 2.12 -6.58 -23.49
CA LEU A 5 3.27 -6.57 -24.38
C LEU A 5 3.97 -7.91 -24.17
N ILE A 6 3.59 -8.92 -24.96
CA ILE A 6 4.29 -10.21 -24.99
C ILE A 6 5.64 -9.99 -25.68
N THR A 7 6.61 -9.41 -24.98
CA THR A 7 8.02 -9.42 -25.39
C THR A 7 8.67 -10.70 -24.90
N GLY A 8 8.33 -11.82 -25.54
CA GLY A 8 9.17 -13.00 -25.50
C GLY A 8 10.09 -12.99 -26.71
N LYS A 9 11.41 -12.99 -26.51
CA LYS A 9 12.31 -13.62 -27.50
C LYS A 9 11.69 -14.99 -27.77
N ARG A 10 11.37 -15.31 -29.02
CA ARG A 10 10.81 -16.62 -29.40
C ARG A 10 11.81 -17.72 -29.00
N SER A 11 11.71 -18.23 -27.79
CA SER A 11 12.32 -19.50 -27.43
C SER A 11 11.44 -20.57 -28.07
N GLY A 12 12.04 -21.50 -28.81
CA GLY A 12 11.28 -22.55 -29.50
C GLY A 12 10.35 -23.27 -28.52
N ARG A 13 9.13 -23.66 -28.94
CA ARG A 13 8.10 -24.25 -28.04
C ARG A 13 8.61 -25.39 -27.15
N ALA A 14 9.58 -26.16 -27.65
CA ALA A 14 10.24 -27.26 -26.95
C ALA A 14 11.35 -26.86 -25.96
N SER A 15 11.79 -25.59 -25.95
CA SER A 15 12.84 -25.08 -25.04
C SER A 15 12.34 -24.96 -23.61
N LEU A 16 13.26 -25.02 -22.63
CA LEU A 16 12.93 -24.80 -21.23
C LEU A 16 12.43 -23.37 -21.02
N CYS A 17 11.41 -23.23 -20.16
CA CYS A 17 10.78 -21.96 -19.91
C CYS A 17 11.69 -21.03 -19.09
N GLN A 18 11.87 -19.79 -19.56
CA GLN A 18 12.74 -18.79 -18.93
C GLN A 18 12.29 -18.31 -17.53
N CYS A 19 11.11 -18.73 -17.06
CA CYS A 19 10.63 -18.42 -15.70
C CYS A 19 11.27 -19.28 -14.60
N GLY A 20 12.16 -20.23 -14.95
CA GLY A 20 12.82 -21.11 -13.99
C GLY A 20 11.98 -22.29 -13.49
N SER A 21 10.80 -22.54 -14.08
CA SER A 21 9.89 -23.61 -13.64
C SER A 21 10.35 -25.04 -13.94
N GLY A 22 11.45 -25.22 -14.67
CA GLY A 22 11.94 -26.53 -15.14
C GLY A 22 11.05 -27.20 -16.21
N LYS A 23 9.92 -26.59 -16.59
CA LYS A 23 9.00 -27.09 -17.62
C LYS A 23 9.35 -26.55 -19.00
N LYS A 24 9.04 -27.29 -20.08
CA LYS A 24 9.13 -26.75 -21.46
C LYS A 24 8.18 -25.56 -21.60
N TYR A 25 8.57 -24.58 -22.42
CA TYR A 25 7.84 -23.34 -22.64
C TYR A 25 6.38 -23.61 -23.00
N GLU A 26 6.11 -24.55 -23.92
CA GLU A 26 4.74 -24.93 -24.32
C GLU A 26 3.85 -25.42 -23.16
N TYR A 27 4.41 -26.06 -22.14
CA TYR A 27 3.65 -26.56 -20.99
C TYR A 27 3.63 -25.59 -19.79
N CYS A 28 4.34 -24.47 -19.90
CA CYS A 28 4.42 -23.47 -18.85
C CYS A 28 3.71 -22.17 -19.26
N HIS A 29 4.24 -21.46 -20.24
CA HIS A 29 3.69 -20.19 -20.74
C HIS A 29 3.11 -20.30 -22.16
N GLY A 30 3.44 -21.35 -22.92
CA GLY A 30 3.00 -21.55 -24.29
C GLY A 30 1.63 -22.24 -24.45
N LYS A 31 1.07 -22.82 -23.37
CA LYS A 31 -0.28 -23.42 -23.35
C LYS A 31 -1.40 -22.38 -23.46
N ASN A 32 -1.08 -21.13 -23.10
CA ASN A 32 -2.00 -20.00 -23.06
C ASN A 32 -1.63 -18.91 -24.08
N ILE A 33 -0.98 -19.24 -25.20
CA ILE A 33 -1.03 -18.30 -26.34
C ILE A 33 -2.45 -18.42 -26.86
N PRO A 34 -3.35 -17.46 -26.60
CA PRO A 34 -4.71 -17.56 -27.09
C PRO A 34 -4.58 -17.56 -28.61
N HIS A 35 -5.06 -18.61 -29.27
CA HIS A 35 -5.50 -18.44 -30.65
C HIS A 35 -6.62 -17.42 -30.58
N THR A 36 -6.27 -16.14 -30.72
CA THR A 36 -7.24 -15.05 -30.66
C THR A 36 -8.16 -15.30 -31.83
N LYS A 37 -9.36 -15.81 -31.55
CA LYS A 37 -10.35 -16.04 -32.62
C LYS A 37 -10.52 -14.69 -33.31
N ALA A 38 -10.43 -14.66 -34.64
CA ALA A 38 -10.44 -13.41 -35.41
C ALA A 38 -11.64 -12.50 -35.06
N ASN A 39 -12.77 -13.11 -34.68
CA ASN A 39 -13.98 -12.41 -34.23
C ASN A 39 -13.87 -11.70 -32.86
N ASN A 40 -12.87 -12.00 -32.05
CA ASN A 40 -12.62 -11.41 -30.73
C ASN A 40 -11.61 -10.25 -30.75
N VAL A 41 -10.98 -9.99 -31.90
CA VAL A 41 -10.07 -8.85 -32.06
C VAL A 41 -10.90 -7.57 -32.21
N SER A 42 -10.63 -6.58 -31.36
CA SER A 42 -11.23 -5.24 -31.44
C SER A 42 -10.35 -4.27 -32.21
N SER A 43 -9.02 -4.38 -32.08
CA SER A 43 -8.07 -3.60 -32.87
C SER A 43 -6.74 -4.31 -33.04
N PHE A 44 -6.08 -4.03 -34.16
CA PHE A 44 -4.75 -4.50 -34.51
C PHE A 44 -3.93 -3.33 -35.02
N ARG A 45 -2.76 -3.10 -34.42
CA ARG A 45 -1.82 -2.05 -34.85
C ARG A 45 -0.41 -2.64 -34.90
N VAL A 46 0.34 -2.27 -35.92
CA VAL A 46 1.79 -2.55 -35.98
C VAL A 46 2.49 -1.24 -35.71
N ASP A 47 3.24 -1.22 -34.62
CA ASP A 47 4.19 -0.16 -34.34
C ASP A 47 5.50 -0.50 -35.06
N ASN A 48 5.79 0.26 -36.12
CA ASN A 48 6.96 0.07 -36.96
C ASN A 48 8.26 0.54 -36.28
N GLU A 49 8.18 1.46 -35.33
CA GLU A 49 9.34 1.96 -34.59
C GLU A 49 9.77 0.93 -33.55
N SER A 50 8.82 0.44 -32.74
CA SER A 50 9.11 -0.57 -31.71
C SER A 50 9.08 -2.01 -32.23
N LYS A 51 8.78 -2.20 -33.53
CA LYS A 51 8.64 -3.49 -34.23
C LYS A 51 7.70 -4.46 -33.49
N ARG A 52 6.60 -3.94 -32.95
CA ARG A 52 5.63 -4.69 -32.14
C ARG A 52 4.24 -4.64 -32.76
N ALA A 53 3.56 -5.79 -32.74
CA ALA A 53 2.13 -5.84 -33.05
C ALA A 53 1.34 -5.74 -31.74
N ILE A 54 0.41 -4.80 -31.69
CA ILE A 54 -0.53 -4.60 -30.59
C ILE A 54 -1.87 -5.17 -31.02
N ILE A 55 -2.36 -6.15 -30.27
CA ILE A 55 -3.68 -6.76 -30.46
C ILE A 55 -4.53 -6.44 -29.24
N VAL A 56 -5.65 -5.75 -29.45
CA VAL A 56 -6.63 -5.48 -28.41
C VAL A 56 -7.85 -6.34 -28.68
N THR A 57 -8.31 -7.06 -27.68
CA THR A 57 -9.47 -7.96 -27.76
C THR A 57 -10.68 -7.36 -27.05
N LYS A 58 -11.88 -7.81 -27.43
CA LYS A 58 -13.15 -7.31 -26.85
C LYS A 58 -13.30 -7.67 -25.36
N ASP A 59 -12.58 -8.68 -24.90
CA ASP A 59 -12.56 -9.19 -23.54
C ASP A 59 -11.37 -8.66 -22.70
N ILE A 60 -10.80 -7.50 -23.06
CA ILE A 60 -9.62 -6.91 -22.38
C ILE A 60 -9.77 -6.82 -20.86
N LEU A 61 -10.95 -6.45 -20.34
CA LEU A 61 -11.21 -6.35 -18.90
C LEU A 61 -11.19 -7.73 -18.22
N ILE A 62 -11.86 -8.71 -18.84
CA ILE A 62 -11.93 -10.10 -18.36
C ILE A 62 -10.53 -10.73 -18.39
N ASN A 63 -9.76 -10.49 -19.45
CA ASN A 63 -8.37 -10.94 -19.54
C ASN A 63 -7.51 -10.31 -18.46
N GLN A 64 -7.64 -9.00 -18.21
CA GLN A 64 -6.89 -8.33 -17.16
C GLN A 64 -7.18 -8.95 -15.78
N ILE A 65 -8.44 -9.26 -15.47
CA ILE A 65 -8.85 -9.81 -14.17
C ILE A 65 -8.47 -11.29 -14.02
N HIS A 66 -8.77 -12.12 -15.01
CA HIS A 66 -8.70 -13.58 -14.85
C HIS A 66 -7.41 -14.20 -15.40
N ARG A 67 -6.79 -13.59 -16.42
CA ARG A 67 -5.57 -14.12 -17.04
C ARG A 67 -4.34 -13.44 -16.48
N ASP A 68 -4.32 -12.11 -16.54
CA ASP A 68 -3.10 -11.34 -16.26
C ASP A 68 -2.96 -11.07 -14.75
N GLY A 69 -4.05 -10.68 -14.09
CA GLY A 69 -4.13 -10.39 -12.65
C GLY A 69 -3.47 -11.46 -11.78
N PRO A 70 -3.83 -12.76 -11.88
CA PRO A 70 -3.24 -13.80 -11.05
C PRO A 70 -1.72 -13.97 -11.24
N VAL A 71 -1.20 -13.67 -12.43
CA VAL A 71 0.25 -13.74 -12.69
C VAL A 71 0.97 -12.60 -11.98
N ILE A 72 0.42 -11.39 -12.06
CA ILE A 72 0.95 -10.19 -11.40
C ILE A 72 0.89 -10.37 -9.89
N SER A 73 -0.23 -10.82 -9.35
CA SER A 73 -0.39 -11.02 -7.91
C SER A 73 0.59 -12.05 -7.35
N ARG A 74 0.81 -13.17 -8.05
CA ARG A 74 1.86 -14.13 -7.63
C ARG A 74 3.26 -13.53 -7.66
N SER A 75 3.54 -12.62 -8.61
CA SER A 75 4.84 -11.94 -8.64
C SER A 75 5.01 -10.99 -7.46
N PHE A 76 3.95 -10.28 -7.06
CA PHE A 76 3.90 -9.44 -5.87
C PHE A 76 4.08 -10.29 -4.60
N ASP A 77 3.26 -11.34 -4.43
CA ASP A 77 3.27 -12.21 -3.25
C ASP A 77 4.68 -12.73 -2.96
N ARG A 78 5.39 -13.17 -4.00
CA ARG A 78 6.76 -13.69 -3.89
C ARG A 78 7.78 -12.66 -3.42
N VAL A 79 7.66 -11.39 -3.83
CA VAL A 79 8.62 -10.34 -3.41
C VAL A 79 8.20 -9.68 -2.09
N ALA A 80 6.92 -9.69 -1.77
CA ALA A 80 6.35 -8.97 -0.63
C ALA A 80 6.19 -9.82 0.64
N GLU A 81 6.30 -11.16 0.56
CA GLU A 81 5.94 -12.08 1.65
C GLU A 81 6.58 -11.71 3.00
N SER A 82 7.88 -11.41 2.99
CA SER A 82 8.62 -11.06 4.21
C SER A 82 8.15 -9.75 4.83
N ASP A 83 8.00 -8.70 4.00
CA ASP A 83 7.55 -7.38 4.44
C ASP A 83 6.09 -7.44 4.92
N LEU A 84 5.22 -8.21 4.25
CA LEU A 84 3.83 -8.42 4.66
C LEU A 84 3.72 -9.14 6.00
N LYS A 85 4.54 -10.18 6.24
CA LYS A 85 4.59 -10.86 7.55
C LYS A 85 5.01 -9.89 8.66
N SER A 86 6.02 -9.06 8.37
CA SER A 86 6.55 -8.08 9.32
C SER A 86 5.54 -6.97 9.62
N ALA A 87 4.87 -6.43 8.59
CA ALA A 87 3.77 -5.47 8.73
C ALA A 87 2.58 -6.07 9.50
N SER A 88 2.24 -7.33 9.24
CA SER A 88 1.13 -8.04 9.89
C SER A 88 1.30 -8.15 11.40
N LEU A 89 2.54 -8.16 11.91
CA LEU A 89 2.79 -8.13 13.35
C LEU A 89 2.29 -6.81 13.97
N LEU A 90 2.66 -5.66 13.39
CA LEU A 90 2.24 -4.35 13.88
C LEU A 90 0.74 -4.12 13.72
N ILE A 91 0.16 -4.60 12.61
CA ILE A 91 -1.29 -4.54 12.39
C ILE A 91 -2.02 -5.41 13.42
N SER A 92 -1.58 -6.63 13.68
CA SER A 92 -2.26 -7.50 14.67
C SER A 92 -2.20 -6.92 16.08
N GLN A 93 -1.09 -6.29 16.46
CA GLN A 93 -0.98 -5.54 17.72
C GLN A 93 -1.95 -4.35 17.77
N SER A 94 -2.05 -3.58 16.68
CA SER A 94 -2.97 -2.44 16.57
C SER A 94 -4.44 -2.86 16.67
N VAL A 95 -4.81 -3.98 16.04
CA VAL A 95 -6.15 -4.58 16.17
C VAL A 95 -6.37 -5.03 17.61
N GLY A 96 -5.42 -5.74 18.22
CA GLY A 96 -5.54 -6.23 19.59
C GLY A 96 -5.78 -5.11 20.61
N LEU A 97 -5.09 -3.97 20.46
CA LEU A 97 -5.26 -2.79 21.31
C LEU A 97 -6.64 -2.13 21.14
N SER A 98 -7.16 -2.09 19.90
CA SER A 98 -8.34 -1.28 19.57
C SER A 98 -9.65 -2.04 19.60
N TYR A 99 -9.65 -3.37 19.44
CA TYR A 99 -10.85 -4.15 19.15
C TYR A 99 -11.95 -4.00 20.21
N HIS A 100 -11.61 -4.01 21.50
CA HIS A 100 -12.58 -3.86 22.59
C HIS A 100 -13.20 -2.47 22.69
N HIS A 101 -12.60 -1.47 22.04
CA HIS A 101 -13.10 -0.10 21.98
C HIS A 101 -14.00 0.15 20.76
N VAL A 102 -14.11 -0.78 19.82
CA VAL A 102 -14.98 -0.61 18.64
C VAL A 102 -16.44 -0.75 19.02
N LYS A 103 -17.12 0.38 19.21
CA LYS A 103 -18.56 0.45 19.54
C LYS A 103 -19.32 1.22 18.47
N ARG A 104 -20.30 0.59 17.83
CA ARG A 104 -21.04 1.13 16.67
C ARG A 104 -21.73 2.48 16.90
N GLU A 105 -22.09 2.81 18.13
CA GLU A 105 -22.90 3.99 18.46
C GLU A 105 -22.26 4.91 19.52
N SER A 106 -21.03 4.62 19.96
CA SER A 106 -20.40 5.45 20.97
C SER A 106 -19.73 6.66 20.34
N LYS A 107 -20.00 7.83 20.92
CA LYS A 107 -19.30 9.09 20.62
C LYS A 107 -18.15 9.38 21.59
N ASP A 108 -17.81 8.43 22.46
CA ASP A 108 -16.66 8.57 23.34
C ASP A 108 -15.36 8.57 22.51
N HIS A 109 -14.34 9.20 23.08
CA HIS A 109 -13.07 9.42 22.43
C HIS A 109 -12.40 8.14 21.94
N ARG A 110 -12.28 7.13 22.82
CA ARG A 110 -11.58 5.88 22.50
C ARG A 110 -12.35 5.10 21.44
N SER A 111 -13.68 5.09 21.51
CA SER A 111 -14.50 4.41 20.50
C SER A 111 -14.44 5.08 19.13
N ALA A 112 -14.48 6.42 19.06
CA ALA A 112 -14.34 7.15 17.81
C ALA A 112 -12.99 6.91 17.16
N CYS A 113 -11.90 6.99 17.94
CA CYS A 113 -10.55 6.71 17.47
C CYS A 113 -10.38 5.23 17.06
N ALA A 114 -10.96 4.28 17.80
CA ALA A 114 -10.95 2.86 17.41
C ALA A 114 -11.67 2.62 16.08
N GLY A 115 -12.84 3.24 15.86
CA GLY A 115 -13.56 3.14 14.59
C GLY A 115 -12.76 3.69 13.41
N LEU A 116 -12.16 4.87 13.57
CA LEU A 116 -11.27 5.47 12.57
C LEU A 116 -10.04 4.61 12.30
N LEU A 117 -9.45 4.03 13.34
CA LEU A 117 -8.29 3.15 13.22
C LEU A 117 -8.63 1.85 12.48
N MET A 118 -9.77 1.21 12.79
CA MET A 118 -10.22 0.02 12.06
C MET A 118 -10.54 0.33 10.59
N SER A 119 -11.13 1.49 10.32
CA SER A 119 -11.31 1.97 8.94
C SER A 119 -9.95 2.18 8.25
N THR A 120 -8.96 2.73 8.96
CA THR A 120 -7.60 2.94 8.46
C THR A 120 -6.92 1.61 8.10
N ILE A 121 -7.05 0.60 8.96
CA ILE A 121 -6.52 -0.75 8.73
C ILE A 121 -7.20 -1.39 7.50
N SER A 122 -8.51 -1.19 7.34
CA SER A 122 -9.21 -1.65 6.14
C SER A 122 -8.70 -0.95 4.87
N THR A 123 -8.50 0.37 4.90
CA THR A 123 -7.89 1.13 3.79
C THR A 123 -6.47 0.68 3.49
N PHE A 124 -5.68 0.35 4.53
CA PHE A 124 -4.34 -0.21 4.37
C PHE A 124 -4.37 -1.55 3.63
N MET A 125 -5.22 -2.49 4.03
CA MET A 125 -5.40 -3.77 3.32
C MET A 125 -5.87 -3.55 1.88
N ALA A 126 -6.81 -2.63 1.65
CA ALA A 126 -7.28 -2.29 0.32
C ALA A 126 -6.16 -1.72 -0.56
N SER A 127 -5.29 -0.87 -0.02
CA SER A 127 -4.12 -0.35 -0.75
C SER A 127 -3.20 -1.48 -1.19
N ILE A 128 -2.93 -2.45 -0.31
CA ILE A 128 -2.11 -3.61 -0.63
C ILE A 128 -2.73 -4.42 -1.76
N GLU A 129 -4.05 -4.63 -1.78
CA GLU A 129 -4.72 -5.33 -2.88
C GLU A 129 -4.59 -4.56 -4.20
N VAL A 130 -4.66 -3.23 -4.18
CA VAL A 130 -4.43 -2.40 -5.36
C VAL A 130 -3.01 -2.58 -5.89
N ALA A 131 -2.00 -2.54 -5.01
CA ALA A 131 -0.62 -2.83 -5.39
C ALA A 131 -0.47 -4.28 -5.89
N ARG A 132 -1.07 -5.26 -5.22
CA ARG A 132 -0.99 -6.68 -5.57
C ARG A 132 -1.53 -6.98 -6.98
N HIS A 133 -2.41 -6.14 -7.52
CA HIS A 133 -2.88 -6.25 -8.91
C HIS A 133 -2.07 -5.42 -9.92
N GLY A 134 -0.95 -4.83 -9.48
CA GLY A 134 0.01 -4.07 -10.30
C GLY A 134 -0.37 -2.62 -10.53
N TYR A 135 -1.35 -2.09 -9.81
CA TYR A 135 -1.77 -0.69 -9.88
C TYR A 135 -0.91 0.17 -8.94
N ARG A 136 0.36 0.37 -9.30
CA ARG A 136 1.37 1.04 -8.46
C ARG A 136 1.01 2.49 -8.12
N ARG A 137 0.59 3.29 -9.09
CA ARG A 137 0.17 4.67 -8.82
C ARG A 137 -1.13 4.76 -8.01
N PRO A 138 -2.22 4.02 -8.38
CA PRO A 138 -3.41 3.97 -7.54
C PRO A 138 -3.16 3.50 -6.10
N TYR A 139 -2.16 2.64 -5.86
CA TYR A 139 -1.74 2.28 -4.51
C TYR A 139 -1.38 3.53 -3.68
N GLY A 140 -0.53 4.42 -4.20
CA GLY A 140 -0.11 5.63 -3.49
C GLY A 140 -1.27 6.57 -3.19
N ALA A 141 -2.24 6.69 -4.10
CA ALA A 141 -3.45 7.49 -3.88
C ALA A 141 -4.31 6.94 -2.72
N VAL A 142 -4.48 5.61 -2.63
CA VAL A 142 -5.20 4.98 -1.52
C VAL A 142 -4.40 5.07 -0.22
N ALA A 143 -3.08 4.84 -0.29
CA ALA A 143 -2.19 4.89 0.88
C ALA A 143 -2.13 6.28 1.53
N ARG A 144 -2.29 7.37 0.76
CA ARG A 144 -2.43 8.71 1.33
C ARG A 144 -3.60 8.84 2.31
N GLY A 145 -4.73 8.22 2.01
CA GLY A 145 -5.92 8.25 2.87
C GLY A 145 -5.68 7.67 4.26
N ILE A 146 -4.72 6.74 4.37
CA ILE A 146 -4.24 6.19 5.66
C ILE A 146 -3.66 7.33 6.50
N LEU A 147 -2.74 8.12 5.94
CA LEU A 147 -2.06 9.20 6.65
C LEU A 147 -3.01 10.34 7.05
N GLU A 148 -3.98 10.65 6.20
CA GLU A 148 -5.01 11.64 6.52
C GLU A 148 -5.88 11.20 7.69
N THR A 149 -6.23 9.91 7.73
CA THR A 149 -7.02 9.35 8.83
C THR A 149 -6.19 9.27 10.11
N LEU A 150 -4.93 8.82 10.05
CA LEU A 150 -4.02 8.82 11.21
C LEU A 150 -3.80 10.23 11.76
N ALA A 151 -3.62 11.23 10.89
CA ALA A 151 -3.49 12.61 11.30
C ALA A 151 -4.76 13.13 11.99
N THR A 152 -5.93 12.73 11.49
CA THR A 152 -7.22 13.07 12.09
C THR A 152 -7.37 12.45 13.48
N ILE A 153 -7.00 11.19 13.64
CA ILE A 153 -6.98 10.52 14.95
C ILE A 153 -6.05 11.26 15.92
N LEU A 154 -4.83 11.59 15.50
CA LEU A 154 -3.89 12.37 16.32
C LEU A 154 -4.46 13.73 16.75
N HIS A 155 -5.07 14.46 15.82
CA HIS A 155 -5.70 15.75 16.12
C HIS A 155 -6.84 15.61 17.13
N ILE A 156 -7.68 14.57 16.97
CA ILE A 156 -8.72 14.24 17.96
C ILE A 156 -8.10 13.94 19.33
N SER A 157 -6.99 13.17 19.37
CA SER A 157 -6.27 12.74 20.57
C SER A 157 -5.64 13.86 21.38
N ILE A 158 -5.19 14.94 20.74
CA ILE A 158 -4.40 15.97 21.44
C ILE A 158 -5.09 17.33 21.58
N GLU A 159 -6.05 17.67 20.71
CA GLU A 159 -6.67 18.99 20.70
C GLU A 159 -8.04 18.94 21.39
N PRO A 160 -8.24 19.70 22.49
CA PRO A 160 -9.54 19.80 23.15
C PRO A 160 -10.64 20.25 22.17
N GLY A 161 -11.74 19.50 22.14
CA GLY A 161 -12.89 19.82 21.28
C GLY A 161 -12.74 19.39 19.80
N ALA A 162 -11.59 18.84 19.37
CA ALA A 162 -11.45 18.30 18.02
C ALA A 162 -12.41 17.14 17.75
N LEU A 163 -12.68 16.28 18.74
CA LEU A 163 -13.70 15.23 18.63
C LEU A 163 -15.09 15.78 18.30
N LYS A 164 -15.47 16.91 18.91
CA LYS A 164 -16.75 17.56 18.63
C LYS A 164 -16.79 18.07 17.19
N LYS A 165 -15.76 18.81 16.76
CA LYS A 165 -15.63 19.30 15.39
C LYS A 165 -15.67 18.16 14.36
N PHE A 166 -15.04 17.02 14.68
CA PHE A 166 -15.08 15.82 13.85
C PHE A 166 -16.52 15.27 13.73
N ASN A 167 -17.20 15.08 14.85
CA ASN A 167 -18.58 14.60 14.86
C ASN A 167 -19.55 15.56 14.15
N ASP A 168 -19.27 16.85 14.17
CA ASP A 168 -20.05 17.89 13.49
C ASP A 168 -19.65 18.06 12.00
N GLY A 169 -18.64 17.32 11.51
CA GLY A 169 -18.16 17.40 10.12
C GLY A 169 -17.41 18.68 9.77
N THR A 170 -16.91 19.41 10.77
CA THR A 170 -16.25 20.74 10.61
C THR A 170 -14.76 20.73 10.93
N LEU A 171 -14.19 19.56 11.23
CA LEU A 171 -12.75 19.44 11.49
C LEU A 171 -11.96 19.71 10.21
N SER A 172 -11.06 20.70 10.27
CA SER A 172 -10.14 21.03 9.17
C SER A 172 -8.99 20.02 9.05
N SER A 173 -8.18 20.13 7.98
CA SER A 173 -7.01 19.26 7.76
C SER A 173 -6.11 19.15 9.00
N SER A 174 -5.78 17.91 9.35
CA SER A 174 -5.08 17.55 10.58
C SER A 174 -3.57 17.30 10.39
N ILE A 175 -3.08 17.35 9.15
CA ILE A 175 -1.69 17.00 8.79
C ILE A 175 -0.67 17.95 9.42
N SER A 176 -1.00 19.24 9.49
CA SER A 176 -0.11 20.28 10.06
C SER A 176 0.18 20.06 11.54
N ILE A 177 -0.76 19.44 12.26
CA ILE A 177 -0.64 19.04 13.65
C ILE A 177 0.12 17.72 13.74
N ALA A 178 -0.31 16.71 13.00
CA ALA A 178 0.27 15.37 13.03
C ALA A 178 1.78 15.35 12.75
N LYS A 179 2.25 16.17 11.78
CA LYS A 179 3.69 16.25 11.45
C LYS A 179 4.57 16.82 12.58
N LYS A 180 3.99 17.56 13.54
CA LYS A 180 4.72 18.06 14.71
C LYS A 180 4.88 16.98 15.78
N ILE A 181 3.92 16.06 15.85
CA ILE A 181 3.89 14.99 16.85
C ILE A 181 4.73 13.81 16.37
N ILE A 182 4.57 13.41 15.10
CA ILE A 182 5.26 12.28 14.48
C ILE A 182 5.88 12.79 13.16
N PRO A 183 7.12 13.33 13.18
CA PRO A 183 7.74 13.91 11.99
C PRO A 183 7.77 13.00 10.74
N PRO A 184 8.02 11.68 10.85
CA PRO A 184 7.98 10.78 9.70
C PRO A 184 6.63 10.74 8.97
N LEU A 185 5.51 10.97 9.67
CA LEU A 185 4.18 11.05 9.04
C LEU A 185 4.11 12.20 8.03
N GLY A 186 4.69 13.36 8.36
CA GLY A 186 4.72 14.53 7.49
C GLY A 186 5.55 14.31 6.22
N GLN A 187 6.68 13.61 6.34
CA GLN A 187 7.55 13.30 5.22
C GLN A 187 6.84 12.36 4.23
N LEU A 188 6.25 11.25 4.72
CA LEU A 188 5.54 10.31 3.88
C LEU A 188 4.30 10.92 3.23
N TYR A 189 3.57 11.80 3.94
CA TYR A 189 2.44 12.52 3.37
C TYR A 189 2.85 13.46 2.23
N GLY A 190 3.96 14.19 2.40
CA GLY A 190 4.51 15.06 1.35
C GLY A 190 4.86 14.26 0.11
N LEU A 191 5.55 13.12 0.28
CA LEU A 191 5.90 12.20 -0.79
C LEU A 191 4.67 11.70 -1.55
N PHE A 192 3.65 11.18 -0.83
CA PHE A 192 2.44 10.71 -1.49
C PHE A 192 1.66 11.81 -2.19
N SER A 193 1.64 13.01 -1.62
CA SER A 193 0.94 14.15 -2.22
C SER A 193 1.57 14.55 -3.55
N ASN A 194 2.90 14.68 -3.57
CA ASN A 194 3.64 15.15 -4.73
C ASN A 194 3.68 14.12 -5.86
N GLU A 195 3.88 12.85 -5.52
CA GLU A 195 4.17 11.81 -6.53
C GLU A 195 2.91 11.09 -7.05
N PHE A 196 1.83 11.01 -6.26
CA PHE A 196 0.69 10.11 -6.57
C PHE A 196 -0.68 10.80 -6.71
N VAL A 197 -0.82 12.04 -6.25
CA VAL A 197 -2.13 12.72 -6.20
C VAL A 197 -2.14 14.00 -7.02
N HIS A 198 -1.08 14.80 -6.97
CA HIS A 198 -0.99 16.00 -7.80
C HIS A 198 -0.59 15.62 -9.22
N VAL A 199 -1.39 16.03 -10.21
CA VAL A 199 -1.10 15.80 -11.63
C VAL A 199 0.23 16.45 -11.98
N SER A 200 1.25 15.63 -12.12
CA SER A 200 2.64 15.99 -12.46
C SER A 200 3.00 15.53 -13.89
N LYS A 201 4.24 15.79 -14.34
CA LYS A 201 4.73 15.25 -15.61
C LYS A 201 4.67 13.72 -15.66
N ASP A 202 4.80 13.06 -14.52
CA ASP A 202 4.72 11.60 -14.41
C ASP A 202 3.30 11.09 -14.66
N HIS A 203 2.28 11.94 -14.51
CA HIS A 203 0.90 11.62 -14.86
C HIS A 203 0.66 11.55 -16.37
N ALA A 204 1.53 12.17 -17.18
CA ALA A 204 1.51 12.04 -18.63
C ALA A 204 2.12 10.72 -19.12
N ALA A 205 2.93 10.06 -18.28
CA ALA A 205 3.52 8.77 -18.61
C ALA A 205 2.49 7.64 -18.47
N PHE A 206 2.36 6.83 -19.52
CA PHE A 206 1.61 5.58 -19.44
C PHE A 206 2.41 4.57 -18.62
N GLU A 207 1.86 4.17 -17.47
CA GLU A 207 2.46 3.16 -16.60
C GLU A 207 1.80 1.80 -16.86
N PRO A 208 2.48 0.87 -17.55
CA PRO A 208 1.92 -0.45 -17.79
C PRO A 208 1.89 -1.29 -16.52
N ILE A 209 0.87 -2.13 -16.40
CA ILE A 209 0.83 -3.16 -15.38
C ILE A 209 1.88 -4.21 -15.73
N THR A 210 2.87 -4.40 -14.86
CA THR A 210 4.00 -5.30 -15.06
C THR A 210 4.20 -6.21 -13.85
N LEU A 211 4.97 -7.28 -14.03
CA LEU A 211 5.36 -8.15 -12.93
C LEU A 211 6.25 -7.40 -11.95
N TYR A 212 6.14 -7.75 -10.68
CA TYR A 212 7.03 -7.28 -9.63
C TYR A 212 8.37 -8.02 -9.70
N VAL A 213 9.45 -7.26 -9.58
CA VAL A 213 10.83 -7.78 -9.54
C VAL A 213 11.53 -7.18 -8.33
N ALA A 214 12.17 -8.04 -7.53
CA ALA A 214 12.91 -7.61 -6.35
C ALA A 214 14.03 -6.62 -6.72
N GLY A 215 14.20 -5.58 -5.91
CA GLY A 215 15.20 -4.54 -6.11
C GLY A 215 14.85 -3.48 -7.16
N GLN A 216 13.71 -3.60 -7.87
CA GLN A 216 13.21 -2.47 -8.65
C GLN A 216 12.73 -1.35 -7.73
N GLU A 217 13.07 -0.12 -8.08
CA GLU A 217 12.76 1.08 -7.29
C GLU A 217 11.27 1.19 -6.95
N ASP A 218 10.39 0.96 -7.92
CA ASP A 218 8.94 1.00 -7.75
C ASP A 218 8.41 -0.06 -6.76
N THR A 219 9.01 -1.24 -6.78
CA THR A 219 8.68 -2.37 -5.93
C THR A 219 9.20 -2.11 -4.52
N SER A 220 10.47 -1.71 -4.39
CA SER A 220 11.09 -1.32 -3.13
C SER A 220 10.33 -0.20 -2.44
N PHE A 221 9.89 0.81 -3.20
CA PHE A 221 9.04 1.90 -2.69
C PHE A 221 7.74 1.38 -2.10
N ILE A 222 7.01 0.52 -2.82
CA ILE A 222 5.74 -0.05 -2.32
C ILE A 222 5.98 -0.86 -1.03
N LEU A 223 7.02 -1.69 -0.99
CA LEU A 223 7.32 -2.52 0.18
C LEU A 223 7.75 -1.69 1.39
N SER A 224 8.63 -0.71 1.21
CA SER A 224 9.00 0.25 2.27
C SER A 224 7.76 1.01 2.75
N SER A 225 6.92 1.47 1.84
CA SER A 225 5.70 2.20 2.14
C SER A 225 4.68 1.36 2.93
N ILE A 226 4.52 0.06 2.61
CA ILE A 226 3.68 -0.87 3.38
C ILE A 226 4.17 -0.95 4.82
N LYS A 227 5.49 -1.11 5.01
CA LYS A 227 6.10 -1.17 6.34
C LYS A 227 5.90 0.14 7.09
N THR A 228 6.24 1.28 6.49
CA THR A 228 6.09 2.59 7.13
C THR A 228 4.64 2.88 7.51
N ASN A 229 3.66 2.56 6.66
CA ASN A 229 2.24 2.69 7.02
C ASN A 229 1.84 1.78 8.19
N SER A 230 2.25 0.50 8.18
CA SER A 230 1.96 -0.42 9.29
C SER A 230 2.57 0.04 10.63
N TRP A 231 3.75 0.65 10.55
CA TRP A 231 4.45 1.23 11.69
C TRP A 231 3.75 2.48 12.23
N LEU A 232 3.36 3.40 11.36
CA LEU A 232 2.60 4.59 11.75
C LEU A 232 1.23 4.22 12.36
N ILE A 233 0.54 3.22 11.79
CA ILE A 233 -0.70 2.68 12.37
C ILE A 233 -0.47 2.21 13.80
N TYR A 234 0.61 1.46 14.05
CA TYR A 234 0.93 0.98 15.40
C TYR A 234 1.28 2.11 16.37
N ILE A 235 2.12 3.06 15.97
CA ILE A 235 2.48 4.21 16.83
C ILE A 235 1.24 4.97 17.25
N VAL A 236 0.33 5.25 16.32
CA VAL A 236 -0.91 5.98 16.62
C VAL A 236 -1.84 5.15 17.50
N SER A 237 -1.92 3.83 17.27
CA SER A 237 -2.68 2.92 18.12
C SER A 237 -2.18 2.92 19.56
N GLU A 238 -0.86 2.82 19.75
CA GLU A 238 -0.24 2.82 21.08
C GLU A 238 -0.51 4.13 21.83
N LEU A 239 -0.53 5.29 21.15
CA LEU A 239 -0.87 6.55 21.80
C LEU A 239 -2.28 6.54 22.39
N ILE A 240 -3.26 6.14 21.57
CA ILE A 240 -4.69 6.21 21.94
C ILE A 240 -5.00 5.23 23.06
N PHE A 241 -4.40 4.04 22.98
CA PHE A 241 -4.64 2.92 23.88
C PHE A 241 -3.43 2.68 24.80
N TYR A 242 -2.74 3.76 25.18
CA TYR A 242 -1.52 3.69 25.98
C TYR A 242 -1.67 2.86 27.25
N ASP A 243 -2.78 3.05 27.97
CA ASP A 243 -3.07 2.33 29.21
C ASP A 243 -3.38 0.84 29.01
N ASP A 244 -3.75 0.46 27.78
CA ASP A 244 -4.06 -0.93 27.43
C ASP A 244 -2.81 -1.63 26.82
N ALA A 245 -1.76 -0.87 26.50
CA ALA A 245 -0.52 -1.40 25.97
C ALA A 245 0.35 -1.97 27.10
N LEU A 246 0.67 -3.26 27.01
CA LEU A 246 1.49 -3.95 28.02
C LEU A 246 2.89 -3.36 28.15
N ASN A 247 3.51 -2.97 27.03
CA ASN A 247 4.85 -2.41 26.98
C ASN A 247 4.89 -1.29 25.93
N PRO A 248 4.54 -0.04 26.29
CA PRO A 248 4.60 1.08 25.36
C PRO A 248 6.03 1.32 24.86
N ARG A 249 6.20 1.44 23.53
CA ARG A 249 7.50 1.54 22.85
C ARG A 249 7.84 2.97 22.43
N TYR A 250 6.83 3.76 22.07
CA TYR A 250 6.98 5.06 21.41
C TYR A 250 6.53 6.24 22.27
N TRP A 251 5.67 6.00 23.25
CA TRP A 251 5.08 7.07 24.06
C TRP A 251 5.46 6.99 25.54
N LYS A 252 5.51 8.15 26.18
CA LYS A 252 5.57 8.28 27.64
C LYS A 252 4.57 9.33 28.11
N ARG A 253 4.03 9.14 29.31
CA ARG A 253 3.26 10.19 29.98
C ARG A 253 4.19 11.33 30.40
N SER A 254 3.83 12.56 30.08
CA SER A 254 4.51 13.75 30.57
C SER A 254 3.96 14.17 31.94
N GLU A 255 4.71 15.01 32.66
CA GLU A 255 4.36 15.46 34.02
C GLU A 255 3.04 16.24 34.09
N ASP A 256 2.66 16.90 32.99
CA ASP A 256 1.40 17.62 32.83
C ASP A 256 0.20 16.71 32.46
N GLY A 257 0.41 15.39 32.43
CA GLY A 257 -0.62 14.42 32.08
C GLY A 257 -0.80 14.18 30.58
N GLY A 258 -0.02 14.86 29.73
CA GLY A 258 0.04 14.64 28.29
C GLY A 258 0.84 13.40 27.87
N PHE A 259 1.11 13.31 26.57
CA PHE A 259 1.95 12.27 25.98
C PHE A 259 3.09 12.87 25.17
N GLN A 260 4.27 12.30 25.31
CA GLN A 260 5.46 12.69 24.57
C GLN A 260 5.97 11.52 23.73
N TYR A 261 6.27 11.79 22.46
CA TYR A 261 6.96 10.85 21.60
C TYR A 261 8.41 10.68 22.09
N SER A 262 8.72 9.51 22.64
CA SER A 262 9.98 9.22 23.32
C SER A 262 10.42 7.75 23.13
N PRO A 263 10.57 7.27 21.88
CA PRO A 263 11.14 5.93 21.64
C PRO A 263 12.57 5.83 22.17
N SER A 264 12.97 4.62 22.57
CA SER A 264 14.38 4.35 22.90
C SER A 264 15.27 4.38 21.65
N GLU A 265 16.59 4.54 21.81
CA GLU A 265 17.55 4.47 20.70
C GLU A 265 17.44 3.14 19.94
N ARG A 266 17.37 2.03 20.67
CA ARG A 266 17.13 0.69 20.11
C ARG A 266 15.86 0.62 19.28
N GLU A 267 14.80 1.30 19.73
CA GLU A 267 13.52 1.33 19.02
C GLU A 267 13.60 2.17 17.75
N LEU A 268 14.32 3.29 17.78
CA LEU A 268 14.61 4.10 16.60
C LEU A 268 15.47 3.36 15.57
N GLU A 269 16.49 2.63 16.02
CA GLU A 269 17.31 1.77 15.16
C GLU A 269 16.49 0.65 14.53
N TRP A 270 15.68 -0.04 15.34
CA TRP A 270 14.75 -1.04 14.84
C TRP A 270 13.80 -0.46 13.80
N ALA A 271 13.23 0.72 14.06
CA ALA A 271 12.32 1.38 13.13
C ALA A 271 13.00 1.71 11.79
N LYS A 272 14.23 2.24 11.81
CA LYS A 272 15.02 2.51 10.59
C LYS A 272 15.27 1.25 9.76
N LEU A 273 15.70 0.17 10.41
CA LEU A 273 15.92 -1.13 9.75
C LEU A 273 14.61 -1.70 9.20
N PHE A 274 13.52 -1.56 9.96
CA PHE A 274 12.21 -2.03 9.56
C PHE A 274 11.71 -1.30 8.31
N ILE A 275 11.72 0.04 8.29
CA ILE A 275 11.21 0.83 7.16
C ILE A 275 12.12 0.81 5.92
N GLY A 276 13.40 0.43 6.09
CA GLY A 276 14.37 0.33 5.00
C GLY A 276 15.19 1.60 4.78
N ASP A 277 15.31 2.46 5.80
CA ASP A 277 16.19 3.65 5.80
C ASP A 277 17.60 3.33 6.32
N GLY A 278 17.94 2.04 6.42
CA GLY A 278 19.22 1.54 6.90
C GLY A 278 20.07 0.99 5.76
N ASP A 279 20.65 1.88 4.97
CA ASP A 279 21.95 1.76 4.27
C ASP A 279 22.45 3.16 3.89
#